data_AF-A0A7G8FJ59-F1
#
_entry.id   AF-A0A7G8FJ59-F1
#
_cell.length_a   1.000
_cell.length_b   1.000
_cell.length_c   1.000
_cell.angle_alpha   90.00
_cell.angle_beta   90.00
_cell.angle_gamma   90.00
#
_symmetry.space_group_name_H-M   'P 1'
#
loop_
_entity.id
_entity.type
_entity.pdbx_description
1 polymer ?
#
loop_
_entity_poly.entity_id
_entity_poly.type
_entity_poly.pdbx_seq_one_letter_code
_entity_poly.pdbx_strand_id
1 'polypeptide(L)'
;MVPAIEAADAMTKAAEVSLICREYVGGGYVTVMVRGETGAVNAAVRAGADACERVGDGLVAAHIIARPHKEVEPVLAGSGAARRS
;
A
#
# COMPACT_ATOMS: atom_id res chain seq x y z
N MET A 1 12.47 -3.78 2.07
CA MET A 1 12.35 -2.70 1.05
C MET A 1 12.01 -3.24 -0.33
N VAL A 2 12.75 -4.22 -0.86
CA VAL A 2 12.49 -4.83 -2.19
C VAL A 2 11.06 -5.38 -2.34
N PRO A 3 10.49 -6.14 -1.38
CA PRO A 3 9.15 -6.71 -1.53
C PRO A 3 8.05 -5.64 -1.63
N ALA A 4 8.24 -4.51 -0.95
CA ALA A 4 7.29 -3.39 -0.99
C ALA A 4 7.27 -2.68 -2.36
N ILE A 5 8.40 -2.62 -3.05
CA ILE A 5 8.48 -2.04 -4.40
C ILE A 5 7.77 -2.96 -5.39
N GLU A 6 8.01 -4.26 -5.30
CA GLU A 6 7.32 -5.26 -6.13
C GLU A 6 5.79 -5.21 -5.90
N ALA A 7 5.36 -5.14 -4.64
CA ALA A 7 3.94 -5.01 -4.31
C ALA A 7 3.34 -3.75 -4.94
N ALA A 8 4.03 -2.60 -4.87
CA ALA A 8 3.54 -1.35 -5.45
C ALA A 8 3.40 -1.39 -6.98
N ASP A 9 4.39 -1.98 -7.66
CA ASP A 9 4.38 -2.16 -9.11
C ASP A 9 3.24 -3.11 -9.54
N ALA A 10 3.10 -4.25 -8.87
CA ALA A 10 2.03 -5.21 -9.14
C ALA A 10 0.63 -4.62 -8.88
N MET A 11 0.46 -3.88 -7.76
CA MET A 11 -0.81 -3.22 -7.42
C MET A 11 -1.27 -2.23 -8.49
N THR A 12 -0.36 -1.36 -8.96
CA THR A 12 -0.68 -0.32 -9.95
C THR A 12 -0.86 -0.86 -11.36
N LYS A 13 -0.27 -2.01 -11.69
CA LYS A 13 -0.49 -2.70 -12.98
C LYS A 13 -1.79 -3.51 -13.02
N ALA A 14 -2.25 -4.01 -11.88
CA ALA A 14 -3.41 -4.90 -11.81
C ALA A 14 -4.75 -4.16 -11.93
N ALA A 15 -4.84 -2.90 -11.48
CA ALA A 15 -6.07 -2.14 -11.50
C ALA A 15 -5.81 -0.61 -11.45
N GLU A 16 -6.84 0.17 -11.75
CA GLU A 16 -6.83 1.62 -11.68
C GLU A 16 -6.76 2.10 -10.21
N VAL A 17 -5.56 2.18 -9.65
CA VAL A 17 -5.29 2.66 -8.29
C VAL A 17 -4.12 3.66 -8.28
N SER A 18 -4.20 4.63 -7.38
CA SER A 18 -3.13 5.59 -7.13
C SER A 18 -2.32 5.18 -5.90
N LEU A 19 -0.99 5.11 -6.05
CA LEU A 19 -0.08 4.95 -4.92
C LEU A 19 -0.04 6.27 -4.14
N ILE A 20 -0.47 6.23 -2.87
CA ILE A 20 -0.53 7.43 -2.02
C ILE A 20 0.75 7.60 -1.22
N CYS A 21 1.25 6.52 -0.61
CA CYS A 21 2.46 6.60 0.18
C CYS A 21 3.20 5.28 0.29
N ARG A 22 4.49 5.40 0.60
CA ARG A 22 5.38 4.33 1.04
C ARG A 22 6.00 4.77 2.37
N GLU A 23 5.63 4.10 3.44
CA GLU A 23 6.03 4.45 4.81
C GLU A 23 7.06 3.45 5.35
N TYR A 24 8.09 3.98 6.01
CA TYR A 24 9.04 3.18 6.76
C TYR A 24 8.60 3.17 8.22
N VAL A 25 8.04 2.04 8.66
CA VAL A 25 7.51 1.91 10.03
C VAL A 25 8.65 1.72 11.04
N GLY A 26 9.80 1.21 10.59
CA GLY A 26 10.94 0.83 11.43
C GLY A 26 11.00 -0.67 11.66
N GLY A 27 12.14 -1.16 12.19
CA GLY A 27 12.33 -2.60 12.42
C GLY A 27 12.32 -3.46 11.16
N GLY A 28 12.61 -2.88 9.99
CA GLY A 28 12.58 -3.57 8.69
C GLY A 28 11.23 -3.52 7.96
N TYR A 29 10.16 -3.07 8.64
CA TYR A 29 8.83 -2.99 8.05
C TYR A 29 8.66 -1.78 7.13
N VAL A 30 8.09 -2.04 5.96
CA VAL A 30 7.74 -1.04 4.96
C VAL A 30 6.30 -1.29 4.51
N THR A 31 5.48 -0.25 4.58
CA THR A 31 4.07 -0.29 4.17
C THR A 31 3.88 0.53 2.91
N VAL A 32 3.16 -0.01 1.94
CA VAL A 32 2.72 0.70 0.73
C VAL A 32 1.21 0.82 0.74
N MET A 33 0.70 1.98 0.35
CA MET A 33 -0.73 2.27 0.40
C MET A 33 -1.21 2.81 -0.93
N VAL A 34 -2.32 2.25 -1.42
CA VAL A 34 -2.98 2.66 -2.65
C VAL A 34 -4.42 3.07 -2.39
N ARG A 35 -4.99 3.88 -3.26
CA ARG A 35 -6.42 4.21 -3.26
C ARG A 35 -7.04 4.18 -4.65
N GLY A 36 -8.34 3.91 -4.65
CA GLY A 36 -9.18 3.84 -5.83
C GLY A 36 -10.58 3.38 -5.43
N GLU A 37 -11.38 3.01 -6.41
CA GLU A 37 -12.67 2.39 -6.15
C GLU A 37 -12.51 1.01 -5.49
N THR A 38 -13.50 0.59 -4.71
CA THR A 38 -13.41 -0.65 -3.91
C THR A 38 -13.08 -1.89 -4.77
N GLY A 39 -13.61 -1.99 -5.99
CA GLY A 39 -13.28 -3.08 -6.91
C GLY A 39 -11.82 -3.08 -7.35
N ALA A 40 -11.31 -1.90 -7.73
CA ALA A 40 -9.92 -1.73 -8.15
C ALA A 40 -8.94 -2.02 -7.00
N VAL A 41 -9.22 -1.53 -5.79
CA VAL A 41 -8.39 -1.79 -4.61
C VAL A 41 -8.37 -3.28 -4.24
N ASN A 42 -9.50 -3.99 -4.37
CA ASN A 42 -9.53 -5.44 -4.15
C ASN A 42 -8.64 -6.21 -5.12
N ALA A 43 -8.70 -5.87 -6.41
CA ALA A 43 -7.85 -6.51 -7.42
C ALA A 43 -6.36 -6.18 -7.21
N ALA A 44 -6.05 -4.90 -6.98
CA ALA A 44 -4.69 -4.44 -6.74
C ALA A 44 -4.05 -5.16 -5.53
N VAL A 45 -4.69 -5.14 -4.36
CA VAL A 45 -4.12 -5.70 -3.12
C VAL A 45 -3.87 -7.21 -3.23
N ARG A 46 -4.77 -7.96 -3.90
CA ARG A 46 -4.55 -9.39 -4.15
C ARG A 46 -3.33 -9.62 -5.04
N ALA A 47 -3.23 -8.90 -6.15
CA ALA A 47 -2.07 -9.02 -7.05
C ALA A 47 -0.75 -8.62 -6.36
N GLY A 48 -0.77 -7.56 -5.55
CA GLY A 48 0.39 -7.12 -4.78
C GLY A 48 0.84 -8.14 -3.74
N ALA A 49 -0.11 -8.76 -3.02
CA ALA A 49 0.17 -9.81 -2.05
C ALA A 49 0.85 -11.01 -2.72
N ASP A 50 0.26 -11.54 -3.80
CA ASP A 50 0.79 -12.70 -4.54
C ASP A 50 2.17 -12.44 -5.17
N ALA A 51 2.43 -11.19 -5.59
CA ALA A 51 3.70 -10.80 -6.18
C ALA A 51 4.82 -10.74 -5.13
N CYS A 52 4.59 -10.08 -3.99
CA CYS A 52 5.63 -9.85 -3.00
C CYS A 52 5.86 -11.03 -2.03
N GLU A 53 4.93 -11.98 -1.93
CA GLU A 53 5.08 -13.17 -1.07
C GLU A 53 6.33 -14.00 -1.40
N ARG A 54 6.76 -14.00 -2.67
CA ARG A 54 7.93 -14.75 -3.16
C ARG A 54 9.22 -13.92 -3.20
N VAL A 55 9.19 -12.68 -2.72
CA VAL A 55 10.31 -11.73 -2.82
C VAL A 55 10.83 -11.40 -1.43
N GLY A 56 12.15 -11.56 -1.22
CA GLY A 56 12.83 -11.20 0.03
C GLY A 56 12.23 -11.90 1.25
N ASP A 57 12.05 -11.16 2.34
CA ASP A 57 11.42 -11.64 3.59
C ASP A 57 9.88 -11.78 3.49
N GLY A 58 9.31 -11.57 2.30
CA GLY A 58 7.92 -11.84 1.98
C GLY A 58 6.92 -10.79 2.44
N LEU A 59 5.65 -11.20 2.47
CA LEU A 59 4.50 -10.39 2.86
C LEU A 59 4.24 -10.51 4.36
N VAL A 60 4.08 -9.38 5.04
CA VAL A 60 3.71 -9.34 6.46
C VAL A 60 2.19 -9.26 6.64
N ALA A 61 1.54 -8.35 5.91
CA ALA A 61 0.09 -8.16 5.96
C ALA A 61 -0.44 -7.52 4.68
N ALA A 62 -1.64 -7.92 4.24
CA ALA A 62 -2.41 -7.29 3.18
C ALA A 62 -3.82 -7.01 3.70
N HIS A 63 -4.31 -5.77 3.56
CA HIS A 63 -5.59 -5.37 4.14
C HIS A 63 -6.28 -4.29 3.30
N ILE A 64 -7.62 -4.28 3.34
CA ILE A 64 -8.47 -3.37 2.57
C ILE A 64 -9.47 -2.72 3.50
N ILE A 65 -9.56 -1.39 3.40
CA ILE A 65 -10.59 -0.59 4.07
C ILE A 65 -11.41 0.10 2.98
N ALA A 66 -12.60 -0.44 2.68
CA ALA A 66 -13.42 0.04 1.57
C ALA A 66 -13.93 1.48 1.77
N ARG A 67 -14.19 1.88 3.02
CA ARG A 67 -14.66 3.22 3.39
C ARG A 67 -14.02 3.64 4.72
N PRO A 68 -12.80 4.19 4.70
CA PRO A 68 -12.17 4.72 5.92
C PRO A 68 -13.01 5.86 6.49
N HIS A 69 -13.03 5.97 7.82
CA HIS A 69 -13.67 7.10 8.49
C HIS A 69 -12.83 8.37 8.27
N LYS A 70 -13.49 9.52 8.12
CA LYS A 70 -12.84 10.82 7.83
C LYS A 70 -11.71 11.18 8.79
N GLU A 71 -11.84 10.82 10.07
CA GLU A 71 -10.83 11.08 11.11
C GLU A 71 -9.54 10.27 10.93
N VAL A 72 -9.56 9.22 10.10
CA VAL A 72 -8.40 8.36 9.83
C VAL A 72 -7.60 8.88 8.62
N GLU A 73 -8.22 9.67 7.74
CA GLU A 73 -7.57 10.23 6.54
C GLU A 73 -6.23 10.95 6.81
N PRO A 74 -6.09 11.79 7.86
CA PRO A 74 -4.82 12.48 8.13
C PRO A 74 -3.66 11.52 8.38
N VAL A 75 -3.93 10.36 8.99
CA VAL A 75 -2.92 9.35 9.30
C VAL A 75 -2.55 8.53 8.05
N LEU A 76 -3.46 8.41 7.08
CA LEU A 76 -3.29 7.60 5.87
C LEU A 76 -2.53 8.32 4.75
N ALA A 77 -2.35 9.63 4.83
CA ALA A 77 -1.64 10.44 3.82
C ALA A 77 -0.11 10.20 3.80
N GLY A 78 0.43 9.42 4.75
CA GLY A 78 1.86 9.16 4.91
C GLY A 78 2.61 10.31 5.57
N SER A 79 3.69 9.98 6.30
CA SER A 79 4.49 10.94 7.08
C SER A 79 5.14 12.04 6.22
N GLY A 80 5.37 11.74 4.94
CA GLY A 80 5.98 12.68 3.97
C GLY A 80 5.09 13.85 3.53
N ALA A 81 3.77 13.74 3.66
CA ALA A 81 2.83 14.82 3.31
C ALA A 81 2.83 15.94 4.37
N ALA A 82 2.96 15.57 5.65
CA ALA A 82 3.02 16.52 6.77
C ALA A 82 4.37 17.27 6.88
N ARG A 83 5.42 16.81 6.19
CA ARG A 83 6.78 17.39 6.22
C ARG A 83 6.99 18.53 5.23
N ARG A 84 5.96 18.93 4.47
CA ARG A 84 6.01 19.98 3.43
C ARG A 84 5.26 21.27 3.80
N SER A 85 4.88 21.45 5.07
CA SER A 85 4.34 22.72 5.60
C SER A 85 5.36 23.44 6.46
#